data_AF-A0A034W2M0-F1
#
_entry.id   AF-A0A034W2M0-F1
#
_cell.length_a   1.000
_cell.length_b   1.000
_cell.length_c   1.000
_cell.angle_alpha   90.00
_cell.angle_beta   90.00
_cell.angle_gamma   90.00
#
_symmetry.space_group_name_H-M   'P 1'
#
loop_
_entity.id
_entity.type
_entity.pdbx_description
1 polymer ?
#
loop_
_entity_poly.entity_id
_entity_poly.type
_entity_poly.pdbx_seq_one_letter_code
_entity_poly.pdbx_strand_id
1 'polypeptide(L)'
;MADRKEKSILDTPEGIGMSFEQLTFDTDGNYLPPAYMPTNSPNEKEHTDEPTAEDPLKPESKPKVRRRILTLELPVFLIFLSILLSGPVMLNQELYQTCVAVYHYNETECEPLRGIIPKTEEAKAIENQLQPYVARITMTTSMLHNVWPGILVLFVGPWSDKFGRRPVLLVSFTAVFIGHIITTILVTFSKALALNPWFYLLGGLPATIVGGNCAMTTIVFCYISDISSMENKPKRMFLVDMAMGLGVVLGNVLSSYLLRRTSVAIVCATSATLVLIGLMYILFFIDESLDTKNTTLSHKAKSFFDFGLIKDLVKTCVAKRPNYGRAIIGCTISVLMVTSFIMHGEQGVFYLFLR
;
A
#
# COMPACT_ATOMS: atom_id res chain seq x y z
N MET A 1 -9.88 -32.34 58.90
CA MET A 1 -10.56 -31.48 59.89
C MET A 1 -10.24 -30.05 59.51
N ALA A 2 -11.17 -29.34 58.89
CA ALA A 2 -12.20 -28.52 59.57
C ALA A 2 -11.55 -27.24 60.12
N ASP A 3 -11.40 -26.18 59.32
CA ASP A 3 -12.44 -25.24 58.85
C ASP A 3 -12.91 -24.27 59.96
N ARG A 4 -12.50 -23.01 59.83
CA ARG A 4 -13.34 -21.86 60.20
C ARG A 4 -13.00 -20.62 59.36
N LYS A 5 -13.86 -20.30 58.42
CA LYS A 5 -13.94 -18.98 57.77
C LYS A 5 -14.37 -17.90 58.78
N GLU A 6 -13.92 -16.68 58.56
CA GLU A 6 -14.85 -15.53 58.63
C GLU A 6 -14.64 -14.60 57.42
N LYS A 7 -15.73 -13.91 57.06
CA LYS A 7 -16.00 -13.08 55.87
C LYS A 7 -16.46 -11.70 56.43
N SER A 8 -16.56 -10.55 55.75
CA SER A 8 -16.34 -10.10 54.36
C SER A 8 -16.67 -8.57 54.33
N ILE A 9 -16.53 -7.95 53.13
CA ILE A 9 -17.09 -6.63 52.68
C ILE A 9 -16.23 -5.41 53.05
N LEU A 10 -16.02 -4.39 52.20
CA LEU A 10 -15.91 -4.29 50.72
C LEU A 10 -15.40 -2.86 50.37
N ASP A 11 -14.62 -2.69 49.30
CA ASP A 11 -14.83 -1.70 48.21
C ASP A 11 -13.54 -1.43 47.38
N THR A 12 -13.74 -1.34 46.07
CA THR A 12 -12.77 -1.11 44.97
C THR A 12 -13.15 0.21 44.25
N PRO A 13 -12.41 0.79 43.25
CA PRO A 13 -11.35 0.23 42.39
C PRO A 13 -10.19 1.22 42.07
N GLU A 14 -9.55 1.03 40.91
CA GLU A 14 -8.69 1.97 40.13
C GLU A 14 -7.18 2.00 40.43
N GLY A 15 -6.45 1.08 39.77
CA GLY A 15 -5.00 1.21 39.56
C GLY A 15 -4.67 1.81 38.19
N ILE A 16 -4.27 3.08 38.15
CA ILE A 16 -3.62 3.71 36.98
C ILE A 16 -2.13 3.83 37.27
N GLY A 17 -1.34 2.90 36.73
CA GLY A 17 0.12 2.98 36.77
C GLY A 17 0.67 3.80 35.61
N MET A 18 0.85 5.11 35.81
CA MET A 18 1.67 5.95 34.91
C MET A 18 3.11 6.08 35.40
N SER A 19 3.98 6.52 34.48
CA SER A 19 5.43 6.33 34.53
C SER A 19 6.19 7.13 35.58
N PHE A 20 7.29 6.52 36.01
CA PHE A 20 8.32 7.04 36.90
C PHE A 20 9.18 8.12 36.20
N GLU A 21 9.09 9.38 36.61
CA GLU A 21 10.11 10.39 36.30
C GLU A 21 11.13 10.48 37.44
N GLN A 22 12.42 10.60 37.10
CA GLN A 22 13.51 10.56 38.07
C GLN A 22 13.71 11.93 38.74
N LEU A 23 13.32 12.06 40.00
CA LEU A 23 13.70 13.21 40.83
C LEU A 23 15.16 13.06 41.30
N THR A 24 16.00 14.06 41.04
CA THR A 24 17.35 14.16 41.61
C THR A 24 17.34 15.12 42.81
N PHE A 25 17.86 14.64 43.94
CA PHE A 25 18.01 15.39 45.19
C PHE A 25 19.51 15.60 45.49
N ASP A 26 19.84 16.72 46.13
CA ASP A 26 21.21 17.00 46.58
C ASP A 26 21.54 16.28 47.91
N THR A 27 22.79 16.29 48.36
CA THR A 27 23.23 15.50 49.54
C THR A 27 22.57 15.89 50.86
N ASP A 28 21.99 17.08 50.96
CA ASP A 28 21.18 17.54 52.11
C ASP A 28 19.67 17.32 51.94
N GLY A 29 19.25 16.55 50.93
CA GLY A 29 17.85 16.10 50.75
C GLY A 29 16.89 17.12 50.12
N ASN A 30 17.40 18.25 49.62
CA ASN A 30 16.58 19.27 48.96
C ASN A 30 16.36 18.98 47.46
N TYR A 31 15.18 19.34 46.97
CA TYR A 31 14.77 19.17 45.56
C TYR A 31 15.42 20.22 44.66
N LEU A 32 16.07 19.77 43.57
CA LEU A 32 16.60 20.63 42.53
C LEU A 32 15.61 20.68 41.35
N PRO A 33 14.96 21.82 41.06
CA PRO A 33 14.12 21.95 39.87
C PRO A 33 14.97 21.91 38.59
N PRO A 34 14.45 21.36 37.48
CA PRO A 34 15.21 21.24 36.25
C PRO A 34 15.53 22.61 35.61
N ALA A 35 16.68 22.70 34.95
CA ALA A 35 17.37 23.94 34.56
C ALA A 35 16.71 24.79 33.44
N TYR A 36 15.39 24.70 33.26
CA TYR A 36 14.63 25.46 32.26
C TYR A 36 13.53 26.38 32.85
N MET A 37 13.45 26.52 34.18
CA MET A 37 12.60 27.54 34.82
C MET A 37 13.37 28.83 35.14
N PRO A 38 12.82 30.02 34.85
CA PRO A 38 13.39 31.29 35.29
C PRO A 38 13.11 31.54 36.78
N THR A 39 14.13 31.98 37.52
CA THR A 39 14.04 32.35 38.94
C THR A 39 13.56 33.79 39.10
N ASN A 40 12.38 34.01 39.70
CA ASN A 40 11.89 35.35 40.04
C ASN A 40 12.02 35.61 41.55
N SER A 41 12.79 36.63 41.93
CA SER A 41 12.77 37.21 43.28
C SER A 41 11.66 38.25 43.43
N PRO A 42 11.12 38.48 44.64
CA PRO A 42 9.96 39.33 44.83
C PRO A 42 10.33 40.81 45.06
N ASN A 43 10.07 41.68 44.07
CA ASN A 43 9.64 43.09 44.21
C ASN A 43 9.76 43.84 42.88
N GLU A 44 8.65 44.16 42.21
CA GLU A 44 8.38 45.54 41.74
C GLU A 44 6.90 45.72 41.35
N LYS A 45 6.48 46.97 41.15
CA LYS A 45 5.08 47.41 41.25
C LYS A 45 4.41 47.57 39.88
N GLU A 46 3.21 46.99 39.79
CA GLU A 46 1.98 47.59 39.24
C GLU A 46 2.13 48.77 38.24
N HIS A 47 1.93 48.49 36.94
CA HIS A 47 1.34 49.46 36.03
C HIS A 47 0.43 48.78 35.00
N THR A 48 -0.68 49.45 34.69
CA THR A 48 -1.81 48.95 33.91
C THR A 48 -1.58 49.11 32.41
N ASP A 49 -1.97 48.12 31.61
CA ASP A 49 -2.86 48.25 30.42
C ASP A 49 -2.83 46.96 29.57
N GLU A 50 -4.00 46.48 29.13
CA GLU A 50 -4.15 45.28 28.30
C GLU A 50 -3.63 45.48 26.85
N PRO A 51 -3.08 44.44 26.22
CA PRO A 51 -3.91 43.38 25.65
C PRO A 51 -3.71 42.02 26.34
N THR A 52 -4.81 41.34 26.64
CA THR A 52 -4.80 39.95 27.13
C THR A 52 -4.08 39.05 26.12
N ALA A 53 -2.89 38.55 26.47
CA ALA A 53 -2.18 37.58 25.65
C ALA A 53 -3.01 36.29 25.56
N GLU A 54 -3.39 35.89 24.34
CA GLU A 54 -4.14 34.65 24.13
C GLU A 54 -3.30 33.45 24.56
N ASP A 55 -3.82 32.66 25.52
CA ASP A 55 -3.21 31.44 26.01
C ASP A 55 -3.01 30.44 24.84
N PRO A 56 -1.76 30.09 24.48
CA PRO A 56 -1.47 29.20 23.35
C PRO A 56 -1.88 27.74 23.60
N LEU A 57 -2.36 27.38 24.81
CA LEU A 57 -2.94 26.07 25.09
C LEU A 57 -4.48 26.02 24.96
N LYS A 58 -5.14 27.14 24.67
CA LYS A 58 -6.60 27.14 24.50
C LYS A 58 -6.97 26.35 23.23
N PRO A 59 -7.72 25.24 23.33
CA PRO A 59 -8.09 24.49 22.13
C PRO A 59 -9.04 25.33 21.29
N GLU A 60 -8.58 25.78 20.11
CA GLU A 60 -9.45 26.40 19.12
C GLU A 60 -10.71 25.54 18.91
N SER A 61 -11.84 26.22 18.73
CA SER A 61 -13.14 25.61 18.58
C SER A 61 -13.14 24.72 17.33
N LYS A 62 -12.95 23.41 17.55
CA LYS A 62 -12.82 22.40 16.50
C LYS A 62 -13.85 22.66 15.39
N PRO A 63 -13.43 22.98 14.15
CA PRO A 63 -14.38 23.14 13.06
C PRO A 63 -15.20 21.85 12.96
N LYS A 64 -16.49 21.94 12.63
CA LYS A 64 -17.38 20.77 12.55
C LYS A 64 -16.88 19.82 11.46
N VAL A 65 -15.99 18.90 11.85
CA VAL A 65 -15.50 17.84 10.97
C VAL A 65 -16.69 16.95 10.63
N ARG A 66 -17.26 17.21 9.46
CA ARG A 66 -18.19 16.29 8.78
C ARG A 66 -17.47 14.94 8.74
N ARG A 67 -17.93 13.98 9.54
CA ARG A 67 -17.32 12.64 9.66
C ARG A 67 -17.44 11.88 8.34
N ARG A 68 -16.61 12.21 7.36
CA ARG A 68 -16.33 11.34 6.22
C ARG A 68 -15.53 10.16 6.73
N ILE A 69 -15.89 8.98 6.25
CA ILE A 69 -15.43 7.71 6.81
C ILE A 69 -13.99 7.49 6.32
N LEU A 70 -13.03 7.70 7.22
CA LEU A 70 -11.59 7.75 6.91
C LEU A 70 -10.95 6.35 6.91
N THR A 71 -11.65 5.36 6.35
CA THR A 71 -11.22 3.96 6.27
C THR A 71 -10.75 3.62 4.87
N LEU A 72 -9.43 3.58 4.68
CA LEU A 72 -8.77 3.19 3.42
C LEU A 72 -8.63 1.67 3.28
N GLU A 73 -8.92 0.92 4.34
CA GLU A 73 -8.82 -0.54 4.43
C GLU A 73 -9.68 -1.25 3.34
N LEU A 74 -10.90 -0.76 3.08
CA LEU A 74 -11.81 -1.36 2.10
C LEU A 74 -11.38 -1.16 0.63
N PRO A 75 -11.02 0.06 0.15
CA PRO A 75 -10.44 0.23 -1.19
C PRO A 75 -9.18 -0.60 -1.43
N VAL A 76 -8.31 -0.74 -0.41
CA VAL A 76 -7.10 -1.56 -0.49
C VAL A 76 -7.47 -3.05 -0.64
N PHE A 77 -8.40 -3.56 0.16
CA PHE A 77 -8.92 -4.92 -0.02
C PHE A 77 -9.44 -5.16 -1.44
N LEU A 78 -10.28 -4.24 -1.96
CA LEU A 78 -10.90 -4.39 -3.28
C LEU A 78 -9.90 -4.38 -4.44
N ILE A 79 -8.86 -3.54 -4.40
CA ILE A 79 -7.85 -3.49 -5.47
C ILE A 79 -6.94 -4.72 -5.45
N PHE A 80 -6.51 -5.20 -4.28
CA PHE A 80 -5.74 -6.44 -4.19
C PHE A 80 -6.57 -7.67 -4.58
N LEU A 81 -7.85 -7.72 -4.16
CA LEU A 81 -8.80 -8.73 -4.63
C LEU A 81 -8.90 -8.75 -6.16
N SER A 82 -9.01 -7.58 -6.81
CA SER A 82 -9.07 -7.48 -8.28
C SER A 82 -7.79 -7.93 -8.98
N ILE A 83 -6.62 -7.47 -8.51
CA ILE A 83 -5.33 -7.80 -9.12
C ILE A 83 -5.11 -9.33 -9.10
N LEU A 84 -5.40 -9.99 -7.97
CA LEU A 84 -5.24 -11.43 -7.83
C LEU A 84 -6.40 -12.25 -8.41
N LEU A 85 -7.58 -11.66 -8.60
CA LEU A 85 -8.68 -12.28 -9.35
C LEU A 85 -8.32 -12.41 -10.83
N SER A 86 -7.71 -11.38 -11.43
CA SER A 86 -7.35 -11.36 -12.85
C SER A 86 -6.00 -12.02 -13.17
N GLY A 87 -5.01 -11.91 -12.27
CA GLY A 87 -3.61 -12.27 -12.54
C GLY A 87 -3.39 -13.72 -13.04
N PRO A 88 -3.79 -14.75 -12.28
CA PRO A 88 -3.59 -16.15 -12.68
C PRO A 88 -4.29 -16.51 -13.99
N VAL A 89 -5.48 -15.92 -14.22
CA VAL A 89 -6.29 -16.11 -15.43
C VAL A 89 -5.61 -15.51 -16.67
N MET A 90 -4.94 -14.37 -16.52
CA MET A 90 -4.15 -13.77 -17.62
C MET A 90 -2.95 -14.62 -18.01
N LEU A 91 -2.21 -15.17 -17.05
CA LEU A 91 -1.07 -16.04 -17.35
C LEU A 91 -1.50 -17.32 -18.11
N ASN A 92 -2.62 -17.94 -17.72
CA ASN A 92 -3.20 -19.06 -18.47
C ASN A 92 -3.64 -18.65 -19.88
N GLN A 93 -4.21 -17.45 -20.05
CA GLN A 93 -4.63 -16.93 -21.35
C GLN A 93 -3.41 -16.58 -22.24
N GLU A 94 -2.32 -16.04 -21.68
CA GLU A 94 -1.06 -15.79 -22.39
C GLU A 94 -0.45 -17.09 -22.93
N LEU A 95 -0.44 -18.16 -22.14
CA LEU A 95 0.04 -19.47 -22.57
C LEU A 95 -0.83 -20.06 -23.71
N TYR A 96 -2.16 -20.00 -23.56
CA TYR A 96 -3.10 -20.43 -24.60
C TYR A 96 -2.94 -19.64 -25.91
N GLN A 97 -2.83 -18.31 -25.84
CA GLN A 97 -2.60 -17.48 -27.03
C GLN A 97 -1.21 -17.70 -27.63
N THR A 98 -0.19 -18.03 -26.84
CA THR A 98 1.11 -18.44 -27.37
C THR A 98 0.99 -19.73 -28.19
N CYS A 99 0.26 -20.73 -27.67
CA CYS A 99 0.00 -22.01 -28.34
C CYS A 99 -0.66 -21.84 -29.71
N VAL A 100 -1.76 -21.05 -29.78
CA VAL A 100 -2.57 -20.88 -31.00
C VAL A 100 -2.03 -19.79 -31.94
N ALA A 101 -1.66 -18.61 -31.41
CA ALA A 101 -1.32 -17.43 -32.22
C ALA A 101 0.15 -17.35 -32.64
N VAL A 102 1.07 -18.00 -31.92
CA VAL A 102 2.52 -17.95 -32.20
C VAL A 102 3.05 -19.28 -32.73
N TYR A 103 2.60 -20.41 -32.18
CA TYR A 103 3.03 -21.75 -32.58
C TYR A 103 2.05 -22.48 -33.51
N HIS A 104 0.85 -21.92 -33.73
CA HIS A 104 -0.15 -22.44 -34.68
C HIS A 104 -0.61 -23.88 -34.43
N TYR A 105 -0.63 -24.32 -33.16
CA TYR A 105 -1.26 -25.58 -32.75
C TYR A 105 -2.79 -25.52 -32.86
N ASN A 106 -3.42 -26.69 -32.95
CA ASN A 106 -4.89 -26.80 -32.98
C ASN A 106 -5.50 -26.34 -31.64
N GLU A 107 -6.64 -25.64 -31.69
CA GLU A 107 -7.30 -25.11 -30.49
C GLU A 107 -7.61 -26.19 -29.44
N THR A 108 -7.94 -27.41 -29.88
CA THR A 108 -8.24 -28.57 -29.03
C THR A 108 -7.04 -29.10 -28.26
N GLU A 109 -5.83 -28.99 -28.82
CA GLU A 109 -4.58 -29.38 -28.15
C GLU A 109 -4.17 -28.33 -27.10
N CYS A 110 -4.48 -27.06 -27.38
CA CYS A 110 -4.19 -25.92 -26.51
C CYS A 110 -5.23 -25.72 -25.39
N GLU A 111 -6.45 -26.22 -25.51
CA GLU A 111 -7.55 -25.96 -24.55
C GLU A 111 -7.20 -26.30 -23.08
N PRO A 112 -6.52 -27.41 -22.74
CA PRO A 112 -6.12 -27.71 -21.35
C PRO A 112 -5.22 -26.64 -20.72
N LEU A 113 -4.45 -25.89 -21.53
CA LEU A 113 -3.54 -24.83 -21.06
C LEU A 113 -4.28 -23.66 -20.39
N ARG A 114 -5.60 -23.53 -20.63
CA ARG A 114 -6.46 -22.51 -19.99
C ARG A 114 -6.72 -22.81 -18.51
N GLY A 115 -6.43 -24.02 -18.03
CA GLY A 115 -6.57 -24.42 -16.62
C GLY A 115 -8.00 -24.78 -16.18
N ILE A 116 -8.89 -25.07 -17.13
CA ILE A 116 -10.29 -25.46 -16.86
C ILE A 116 -10.43 -27.00 -16.80
N ILE A 117 -9.62 -27.71 -17.60
CA ILE A 117 -9.61 -29.16 -17.81
C ILE A 117 -8.26 -29.69 -17.28
N PRO A 118 -8.18 -30.90 -16.68
CA PRO A 118 -6.89 -31.51 -16.34
C PRO A 118 -5.97 -31.61 -17.57
N LYS A 119 -4.67 -31.35 -17.37
CA LYS A 119 -3.65 -31.44 -18.43
C LYS A 119 -3.47 -32.89 -18.88
N THR A 120 -3.41 -33.11 -20.19
CA THR A 120 -2.94 -34.37 -20.78
C THR A 120 -1.40 -34.38 -20.85
N GLU A 121 -0.79 -35.55 -20.97
CA GLU A 121 0.68 -35.66 -21.16
C GLU A 121 1.14 -34.93 -22.43
N GLU A 122 0.33 -34.93 -23.49
CA GLU A 122 0.57 -34.19 -24.73
C GLU A 122 0.54 -32.67 -24.49
N ALA A 123 -0.48 -32.15 -23.79
CA ALA A 123 -0.56 -30.73 -23.45
C ALA A 123 0.61 -30.29 -22.55
N LYS A 124 1.11 -31.18 -21.68
CA LYS A 124 2.30 -30.94 -20.85
C LYS A 124 3.59 -30.91 -21.67
N ALA A 125 3.71 -31.75 -22.69
CA ALA A 125 4.83 -31.71 -23.64
C ALA A 125 4.83 -30.41 -24.46
N ILE A 126 3.66 -29.95 -24.91
CA ILE A 126 3.49 -28.65 -25.58
C ILE A 126 3.84 -27.50 -24.61
N GLU A 127 3.30 -27.50 -23.39
CA GLU A 127 3.55 -26.48 -22.37
C GLU A 127 5.05 -26.26 -22.11
N ASN A 128 5.83 -27.34 -21.99
CA ASN A 128 7.29 -27.26 -21.81
C ASN A 128 8.01 -26.53 -22.97
N GLN A 129 7.48 -26.60 -24.20
CA GLN A 129 8.04 -25.87 -25.35
C GLN A 129 7.63 -24.40 -25.38
N LEU A 130 6.42 -24.08 -24.89
CA LEU A 130 5.90 -22.72 -24.81
C LEU A 130 6.45 -21.92 -23.61
N GLN A 131 6.73 -22.60 -22.50
CA GLN A 131 7.28 -22.02 -21.26
C GLN A 131 8.44 -21.04 -21.47
N PRO A 132 9.54 -21.35 -22.21
CA PRO A 132 10.63 -20.41 -22.41
C PRO A 132 10.24 -19.13 -23.18
N TYR A 133 9.20 -19.20 -24.04
CA TYR A 133 8.67 -18.03 -24.73
C TYR A 133 7.80 -17.18 -23.81
N VAL A 134 6.85 -17.80 -23.09
CA VAL A 134 6.00 -17.11 -22.11
C VAL A 134 6.83 -16.51 -20.98
N ALA A 135 7.83 -17.23 -20.47
CA ALA A 135 8.75 -16.73 -19.45
C ALA A 135 9.50 -15.47 -19.92
N ARG A 136 9.85 -15.36 -21.21
CA ARG A 136 10.44 -14.13 -21.78
C ARG A 136 9.45 -12.97 -21.78
N ILE A 137 8.18 -13.22 -22.11
CA ILE A 137 7.09 -12.22 -22.01
C ILE A 137 6.93 -11.78 -20.56
N THR A 138 6.67 -12.71 -19.64
CA THR A 138 6.47 -12.42 -18.22
C THR A 138 7.67 -11.70 -17.61
N MET A 139 8.91 -12.12 -17.91
CA MET A 139 10.13 -11.43 -17.46
C MET A 139 10.20 -9.99 -17.97
N THR A 140 9.90 -9.76 -19.25
CA THR A 140 9.89 -8.40 -19.83
C THR A 140 8.83 -7.52 -19.16
N THR A 141 7.63 -8.07 -18.93
CA THR A 141 6.56 -7.41 -18.19
C THR A 141 6.97 -7.11 -16.76
N SER A 142 7.54 -8.06 -16.02
CA SER A 142 8.01 -7.88 -14.65
C SER A 142 9.13 -6.84 -14.54
N MET A 143 10.07 -6.79 -15.49
CA MET A 143 11.10 -5.75 -15.53
C MET A 143 10.46 -4.37 -15.73
N LEU A 144 9.56 -4.23 -16.70
CA LEU A 144 8.87 -2.97 -16.99
C LEU A 144 8.02 -2.49 -15.79
N HIS A 145 7.28 -3.40 -15.16
CA HIS A 145 6.39 -3.12 -14.02
C HIS A 145 7.09 -2.87 -12.67
N ASN A 146 8.38 -3.17 -12.54
CA ASN A 146 9.11 -2.97 -11.27
C ASN A 146 10.26 -1.96 -11.40
N VAL A 147 11.04 -1.97 -12.49
CA VAL A 147 12.20 -1.07 -12.65
C VAL A 147 11.74 0.37 -12.82
N TRP A 148 10.79 0.63 -13.73
CA TRP A 148 10.30 1.98 -13.98
C TRP A 148 9.50 2.55 -12.79
N PRO A 149 8.51 1.83 -12.22
CA PRO A 149 7.86 2.18 -10.96
C PRO A 149 8.81 2.40 -9.77
N GLY A 150 9.87 1.59 -9.65
CA GLY A 150 10.89 1.72 -8.60
C GLY A 150 11.72 3.01 -8.71
N ILE A 151 11.91 3.54 -9.93
CA ILE A 151 12.50 4.87 -10.13
C ILE A 151 11.48 5.97 -9.82
N LEU A 152 10.24 5.84 -10.32
CA LEU A 152 9.20 6.86 -10.12
C LEU A 152 8.83 7.06 -8.65
N VAL A 153 8.77 6.01 -7.83
CA VAL A 153 8.36 6.14 -6.42
C VAL A 153 9.29 7.07 -5.61
N LEU A 154 10.57 7.20 -6.00
CA LEU A 154 11.53 8.14 -5.41
C LEU A 154 11.15 9.61 -5.65
N PHE A 155 10.43 9.92 -6.73
CA PHE A 155 9.86 11.24 -7.01
C PHE A 155 8.46 11.37 -6.39
N VAL A 156 7.60 10.35 -6.58
CA VAL A 156 6.19 10.37 -6.13
C VAL A 156 6.06 10.54 -4.62
N GLY A 157 6.91 9.89 -3.81
CA GLY A 157 6.87 9.98 -2.35
C GLY A 157 7.03 11.42 -1.84
N PRO A 158 8.21 12.05 -2.01
CA PRO A 158 8.46 13.43 -1.60
C PRO A 158 7.53 14.47 -2.25
N TRP A 159 7.02 14.18 -3.45
CA TRP A 159 6.02 15.03 -4.11
C TRP A 159 4.66 14.95 -3.41
N SER A 160 4.20 13.75 -3.05
CA SER A 160 2.93 13.54 -2.33
C SER A 160 2.91 14.25 -0.97
N ASP A 161 4.06 14.32 -0.30
CA ASP A 161 4.23 15.01 0.98
C ASP A 161 4.04 16.54 0.87
N LYS A 162 4.24 17.12 -0.31
CA LYS A 162 4.04 18.56 -0.57
C LYS A 162 2.70 18.90 -1.21
N PHE A 163 2.15 18.00 -2.04
CA PHE A 163 1.03 18.32 -2.93
C PHE A 163 -0.27 17.56 -2.63
N GLY A 164 -0.26 16.67 -1.65
CA GLY A 164 -1.40 15.87 -1.19
C GLY A 164 -1.24 14.39 -1.53
N ARG A 165 -1.77 13.52 -0.67
CA ARG A 165 -1.69 12.06 -0.83
C ARG A 165 -2.94 11.49 -1.53
N ARG A 166 -4.11 12.13 -1.35
CA ARG A 166 -5.35 11.78 -2.07
C ARG A 166 -5.25 11.86 -3.60
N PRO A 167 -4.68 12.90 -4.24
CA PRO A 167 -4.59 12.95 -5.70
C PRO A 167 -3.72 11.83 -6.27
N VAL A 168 -2.62 11.48 -5.60
CA VAL A 168 -1.74 10.37 -6.02
C VAL A 168 -2.50 9.06 -5.96
N LEU A 169 -3.22 8.82 -4.85
CA LEU A 169 -4.04 7.62 -4.67
C LEU A 169 -5.15 7.50 -5.74
N LEU A 170 -5.85 8.59 -6.04
CA LEU A 170 -6.87 8.63 -7.10
C LEU A 170 -6.29 8.32 -8.49
N VAL A 171 -5.14 8.92 -8.84
CA VAL A 171 -4.50 8.67 -10.14
C VAL A 171 -4.01 7.22 -10.23
N SER A 172 -3.46 6.65 -9.16
CA SER A 172 -3.05 5.23 -9.11
C SER A 172 -4.23 4.27 -9.31
N PHE A 173 -5.33 4.45 -8.58
CA PHE A 173 -6.54 3.61 -8.74
C PHE A 173 -7.18 3.79 -10.13
N THR A 174 -7.17 5.02 -10.67
CA THR A 174 -7.67 5.29 -12.03
C THR A 174 -6.80 4.59 -13.09
N ALA A 175 -5.49 4.59 -12.93
CA ALA A 175 -4.56 3.94 -13.84
C ALA A 175 -4.74 2.40 -13.85
N VAL A 176 -4.92 1.79 -12.66
CA VAL A 176 -5.25 0.36 -12.55
C VAL A 176 -6.62 0.05 -13.17
N PHE A 177 -7.64 0.90 -12.95
CA PHE A 177 -8.95 0.74 -13.59
C PHE A 177 -8.87 0.78 -15.12
N ILE A 178 -8.19 1.78 -15.70
CA ILE A 178 -7.97 1.90 -17.15
C ILE A 178 -7.23 0.66 -17.68
N GLY A 179 -6.22 0.17 -16.95
CA GLY A 179 -5.49 -1.05 -17.29
C GLY A 179 -6.41 -2.28 -17.39
N HIS A 180 -7.26 -2.51 -16.38
CA HIS A 180 -8.23 -3.62 -16.42
C HIS A 180 -9.27 -3.47 -17.55
N ILE A 181 -9.68 -2.25 -17.90
CA ILE A 181 -10.57 -2.01 -19.06
C ILE A 181 -9.86 -2.38 -20.37
N ILE A 182 -8.61 -1.94 -20.57
CA ILE A 182 -7.81 -2.31 -21.75
C ILE A 182 -7.65 -3.83 -21.84
N THR A 183 -7.27 -4.49 -20.74
CA THR A 183 -7.16 -5.96 -20.69
C THR A 183 -8.48 -6.65 -21.02
N THR A 184 -9.61 -6.16 -20.49
CA THR A 184 -10.95 -6.73 -20.78
C THR A 184 -11.30 -6.62 -22.27
N ILE A 185 -10.97 -5.50 -22.91
CA ILE A 185 -11.15 -5.28 -24.35
C ILE A 185 -10.27 -6.24 -25.15
N LEU A 186 -8.97 -6.32 -24.85
CA LEU A 186 -8.02 -7.22 -25.52
C LEU A 186 -8.43 -8.70 -25.39
N VAL A 187 -8.84 -9.13 -24.20
CA VAL A 187 -9.34 -10.48 -23.96
C VAL A 187 -10.62 -10.76 -24.76
N THR A 188 -11.49 -9.77 -24.93
CA THR A 188 -12.71 -9.91 -25.74
C THR A 188 -12.38 -10.07 -27.22
N PHE A 189 -11.44 -9.28 -27.77
CA PHE A 189 -10.94 -9.47 -29.13
C PHE A 189 -10.22 -10.82 -29.31
N SER A 190 -9.50 -11.31 -28.29
CA SER A 190 -8.79 -12.62 -28.32
C SER A 190 -9.71 -13.85 -28.41
N LYS A 191 -11.04 -13.66 -28.34
CA LYS A 191 -12.04 -14.70 -28.64
C LYS A 191 -12.44 -14.74 -30.11
N ALA A 192 -12.21 -13.65 -30.86
CA ALA A 192 -12.61 -13.51 -32.26
C ALA A 192 -11.43 -13.60 -33.23
N LEU A 193 -10.23 -13.21 -32.78
CA LEU A 193 -8.98 -13.40 -33.51
C LEU A 193 -7.91 -13.96 -32.57
N ALA A 194 -7.04 -14.83 -33.09
CA ALA A 194 -5.83 -15.23 -32.40
C ALA A 194 -4.93 -14.00 -32.22
N LEU A 195 -4.79 -13.52 -30.98
CA LEU A 195 -4.02 -12.32 -30.67
C LEU A 195 -2.64 -12.69 -30.16
N ASN A 196 -1.63 -11.99 -30.66
CA ASN A 196 -0.28 -12.17 -30.16
C ASN A 196 -0.20 -11.80 -28.65
N PRO A 197 0.33 -12.67 -27.78
CA PRO A 197 0.35 -12.45 -26.33
C PRO A 197 1.08 -11.18 -25.90
N TRP A 198 2.01 -10.64 -26.71
CA TRP A 198 2.67 -9.36 -26.44
C TRP A 198 1.70 -8.18 -26.31
N PHE A 199 0.49 -8.25 -26.88
CA PHE A 199 -0.51 -7.17 -26.71
C PHE A 199 -1.04 -7.05 -25.29
N TYR A 200 -1.02 -8.11 -24.47
CA TYR A 200 -1.52 -8.03 -23.08
C TYR A 200 -0.69 -7.10 -22.19
N LEU A 201 0.59 -6.83 -22.53
CA LEU A 201 1.42 -5.82 -21.86
C LEU A 201 0.79 -4.42 -21.90
N LEU A 202 0.00 -4.10 -22.94
CA LEU A 202 -0.64 -2.79 -23.09
C LEU A 202 -1.63 -2.49 -21.95
N GLY A 203 -2.26 -3.52 -21.37
CA GLY A 203 -3.12 -3.36 -20.19
C GLY A 203 -2.35 -3.00 -18.91
N GLY A 204 -1.05 -3.33 -18.85
CA GLY A 204 -0.18 -3.01 -17.72
C GLY A 204 0.47 -1.62 -17.77
N LEU A 205 0.55 -1.00 -18.96
CA LEU A 205 1.23 0.28 -19.15
C LEU A 205 0.64 1.45 -18.34
N PRO A 206 -0.68 1.67 -18.24
CA PRO A 206 -1.22 2.83 -17.52
C PRO A 206 -0.81 2.85 -16.05
N ALA A 207 -0.93 1.71 -15.36
CA ALA A 207 -0.49 1.57 -13.98
C ALA A 207 1.04 1.78 -13.84
N THR A 208 1.82 1.22 -14.77
CA THR A 208 3.29 1.35 -14.78
C THR A 208 3.73 2.82 -14.92
N ILE A 209 3.13 3.58 -15.84
CA ILE A 209 3.47 4.99 -16.09
C ILE A 209 3.25 5.88 -14.85
N VAL A 210 2.27 5.54 -14.02
CA VAL A 210 1.91 6.32 -12.81
C VAL A 210 2.80 5.99 -11.59
N GLY A 211 3.58 4.90 -11.64
CA GLY A 211 4.40 4.42 -10.51
C GLY A 211 3.96 3.07 -9.94
N GLY A 212 3.02 2.39 -10.60
CA GLY A 212 2.65 1.00 -10.36
C GLY A 212 2.14 0.69 -8.95
N ASN A 213 2.17 -0.59 -8.61
CA ASN A 213 1.76 -1.07 -7.29
C ASN A 213 2.68 -0.52 -6.18
N CYS A 214 3.97 -0.29 -6.47
CA CYS A 214 4.95 0.23 -5.52
C CYS A 214 4.59 1.66 -5.05
N ALA A 215 4.24 2.57 -5.97
CA ALA A 215 3.78 3.91 -5.58
C ALA A 215 2.44 3.84 -4.82
N MET A 216 1.51 3.00 -5.29
CA MET A 216 0.21 2.81 -4.63
C MET A 216 0.35 2.36 -3.17
N THR A 217 1.10 1.28 -2.90
CA THR A 217 1.29 0.79 -1.52
C THR A 217 2.03 1.79 -0.64
N THR A 218 3.08 2.42 -1.17
CA THR A 218 3.82 3.49 -0.46
C THR A 218 2.86 4.60 -0.01
N ILE A 219 2.03 5.12 -0.91
CA ILE A 219 1.06 6.19 -0.62
C ILE A 219 -0.03 5.73 0.35
N VAL A 220 -0.47 4.48 0.29
CA VAL A 220 -1.42 3.89 1.25
C VAL A 220 -0.83 3.86 2.67
N PHE A 221 0.39 3.33 2.87
CA PHE A 221 1.02 3.29 4.19
C PHE A 221 1.34 4.69 4.72
N CYS A 222 1.76 5.59 3.84
CA CYS A 222 1.89 7.02 4.13
C CYS A 222 0.55 7.62 4.62
N TYR A 223 -0.53 7.51 3.84
CA TYR A 223 -1.84 8.04 4.21
C TYR A 223 -2.32 7.51 5.58
N ILE A 224 -2.19 6.21 5.82
CA ILE A 224 -2.50 5.57 7.11
C ILE A 224 -1.62 6.11 8.25
N SER A 225 -0.34 6.34 7.98
CA SER A 225 0.63 6.88 8.95
C SER A 225 0.27 8.28 9.46
N ASP A 226 -0.36 9.12 8.63
CA ASP A 226 -0.74 10.50 8.98
C ASP A 226 -2.05 10.56 9.74
N ILE A 227 -3.05 9.78 9.31
CA ILE A 227 -4.40 9.79 9.92
C ILE A 227 -4.49 8.99 11.23
N SER A 228 -3.40 8.38 11.67
CA SER A 228 -3.35 7.51 12.85
C SER A 228 -2.65 8.18 14.03
N SER A 229 -3.27 8.13 15.21
CA SER A 229 -2.58 8.49 16.46
C SER A 229 -1.43 7.53 16.77
N MET A 230 -0.40 8.00 17.47
CA MET A 230 0.83 7.24 17.74
C MET A 230 0.56 5.84 18.32
N GLU A 231 -0.40 5.71 19.23
CA GLU A 231 -0.78 4.43 19.86
C GLU A 231 -1.54 3.48 18.92
N ASN A 232 -2.37 4.00 18.02
CA ASN A 232 -3.19 3.19 17.10
C ASN A 232 -2.55 2.96 15.73
N LYS A 233 -1.44 3.64 15.43
CA LYS A 233 -0.71 3.53 14.17
C LYS A 233 -0.27 2.10 13.84
N PRO A 234 0.31 1.30 14.77
CA PRO A 234 0.61 -0.10 14.48
C PRO A 234 -0.65 -0.93 14.20
N LYS A 235 -1.73 -0.69 14.96
CA LYS A 235 -3.01 -1.40 14.81
C LYS A 235 -3.63 -1.14 13.42
N ARG A 236 -3.61 0.11 12.94
CA ARG A 236 -4.15 0.48 11.62
C ARG A 236 -3.27 0.03 10.45
N MET A 237 -1.95 0.08 10.59
CA MET A 237 -1.04 -0.51 9.58
C MET A 237 -1.28 -2.01 9.45
N PHE A 238 -1.38 -2.74 10.57
CA PHE A 238 -1.70 -4.16 10.56
C PHE A 238 -3.07 -4.48 9.95
N LEU A 239 -4.11 -3.68 10.19
CA LEU A 239 -5.42 -3.84 9.55
C LEU A 239 -5.36 -3.70 8.01
N VAL A 240 -4.49 -2.82 7.50
CA VAL A 240 -4.25 -2.67 6.05
C VAL A 240 -3.47 -3.85 5.48
N ASP A 241 -2.47 -4.36 6.20
CA ASP A 241 -1.78 -5.60 5.81
C ASP A 241 -2.72 -6.81 5.80
N MET A 242 -3.61 -6.93 6.78
CA MET A 242 -4.66 -7.94 6.79
C MET A 242 -5.63 -7.79 5.61
N ALA A 243 -6.05 -6.56 5.29
CA ALA A 243 -6.91 -6.28 4.14
C ALA A 243 -6.23 -6.65 2.81
N MET A 244 -4.94 -6.34 2.66
CA MET A 244 -4.13 -6.74 1.51
C MET A 244 -4.02 -8.27 1.40
N GLY A 245 -3.66 -8.96 2.49
CA GLY A 245 -3.52 -10.42 2.54
C GLY A 245 -4.83 -11.17 2.28
N LEU A 246 -5.95 -10.71 2.86
CA LEU A 246 -7.28 -11.27 2.59
C LEU A 246 -7.69 -11.07 1.12
N GLY A 247 -7.39 -9.92 0.53
CA GLY A 247 -7.60 -9.66 -0.90
C GLY A 247 -6.81 -10.65 -1.78
N VAL A 248 -5.54 -10.91 -1.45
CA VAL A 248 -4.69 -11.87 -2.16
C VAL A 248 -5.25 -13.29 -2.09
N VAL A 249 -5.62 -13.77 -0.90
CA VAL A 249 -6.13 -15.14 -0.70
C VAL A 249 -7.48 -15.32 -1.40
N LEU A 250 -8.43 -14.41 -1.17
CA LEU A 250 -9.76 -14.49 -1.78
C LEU A 250 -9.70 -14.30 -3.30
N GLY A 251 -8.79 -13.46 -3.80
CA GLY A 251 -8.57 -13.24 -5.24
C GLY A 251 -8.20 -14.52 -5.96
N ASN A 252 -7.17 -15.23 -5.47
CA ASN A 252 -6.71 -16.49 -6.08
C ASN A 252 -7.78 -17.60 -6.02
N VAL A 253 -8.48 -17.76 -4.88
CA VAL A 253 -9.54 -18.78 -4.73
C VAL A 253 -10.73 -18.47 -5.65
N LEU A 254 -11.16 -17.20 -5.69
CA LEU A 254 -12.28 -16.78 -6.53
C LEU A 254 -11.92 -16.83 -8.01
N SER A 255 -10.66 -16.55 -8.39
CA SER A 255 -10.14 -16.64 -9.76
C SER A 255 -10.42 -18.00 -10.39
N SER A 256 -9.98 -19.07 -9.72
CA SER A 256 -10.18 -20.45 -10.18
C SER A 256 -11.66 -20.86 -10.23
N TYR A 257 -12.45 -20.48 -9.22
CA TYR A 257 -13.89 -20.77 -9.19
C TYR A 257 -14.67 -20.06 -10.31
N LEU A 258 -14.39 -18.76 -10.49
CA LEU A 258 -15.09 -17.91 -11.46
C LEU A 258 -14.69 -18.29 -12.89
N LEU A 259 -13.43 -18.62 -13.14
CA LEU A 259 -12.96 -19.11 -14.44
C LEU A 259 -13.67 -20.41 -14.85
N ARG A 260 -13.79 -21.39 -13.92
CA ARG A 260 -14.47 -22.68 -14.18
C ARG A 260 -15.97 -22.54 -14.48
N ARG A 261 -16.61 -21.49 -13.98
CA ARG A 261 -18.06 -21.21 -14.18
C ARG A 261 -18.37 -20.28 -15.35
N THR A 262 -17.41 -19.48 -15.81
CA THR A 262 -17.66 -18.36 -16.73
C THR A 262 -16.66 -18.32 -17.88
N SER A 263 -16.08 -17.16 -18.19
CA SER A 263 -15.00 -17.05 -19.18
C SER A 263 -14.01 -15.97 -18.78
N VAL A 264 -12.78 -16.07 -19.27
CA VAL A 264 -11.66 -15.13 -19.07
C VAL A 264 -12.09 -13.65 -19.14
N ALA A 265 -12.91 -13.28 -20.14
CA ALA A 265 -13.42 -11.90 -20.31
C ALA A 265 -14.32 -11.44 -19.14
N ILE A 266 -15.15 -12.33 -18.60
CA ILE A 266 -16.03 -12.03 -17.46
C ILE A 266 -15.19 -11.82 -16.19
N VAL A 267 -14.15 -12.63 -15.98
CA VAL A 267 -13.22 -12.46 -14.84
C VAL A 267 -12.47 -11.11 -14.93
N CYS A 268 -12.10 -10.67 -16.13
CA CYS A 268 -11.50 -9.34 -16.33
C CYS A 268 -12.51 -8.20 -16.04
N ALA A 269 -13.75 -8.35 -16.52
CA ALA A 269 -14.80 -7.36 -16.31
C ALA A 269 -15.22 -7.24 -14.83
N THR A 270 -15.30 -8.35 -14.09
CA THR A 270 -15.55 -8.31 -12.64
C THR A 270 -14.39 -7.66 -11.88
N SER A 271 -13.14 -7.95 -12.27
CA SER A 271 -11.94 -7.28 -11.74
C SER A 271 -12.01 -5.76 -11.97
N ALA A 272 -12.28 -5.31 -13.21
CA ALA A 272 -12.46 -3.90 -13.52
C ALA A 272 -13.58 -3.24 -12.67
N THR A 273 -14.69 -3.96 -12.44
CA THR A 273 -15.81 -3.48 -11.63
C THR A 273 -15.43 -3.33 -10.15
N LEU A 274 -14.65 -4.26 -9.58
CA LEU A 274 -14.14 -4.16 -8.21
C LEU A 274 -13.24 -2.93 -8.03
N VAL A 275 -12.35 -2.64 -8.99
CA VAL A 275 -11.51 -1.43 -8.94
C VAL A 275 -12.35 -0.17 -9.10
N LEU A 276 -13.39 -0.19 -9.95
CA LEU A 276 -14.31 0.95 -10.08
C LEU A 276 -15.02 1.27 -8.76
N ILE A 277 -15.47 0.25 -8.03
CA ILE A 277 -16.09 0.41 -6.70
C ILE A 277 -15.08 1.01 -5.71
N GLY A 278 -13.84 0.51 -5.69
CA GLY A 278 -12.76 1.07 -4.87
C GLY A 278 -12.43 2.53 -5.21
N LEU A 279 -12.34 2.85 -6.50
CA LEU A 279 -12.09 4.21 -7.01
C LEU A 279 -13.23 5.18 -6.62
N MET A 280 -14.49 4.77 -6.79
CA MET A 280 -15.65 5.57 -6.37
C MET A 280 -15.67 5.77 -4.85
N TYR A 281 -15.30 4.76 -4.06
CA TYR A 281 -15.16 4.92 -2.62
C TYR A 281 -14.11 5.99 -2.27
N ILE A 282 -12.94 5.96 -2.89
CA ILE A 282 -11.88 6.98 -2.67
C ILE A 282 -12.34 8.37 -3.12
N LEU A 283 -13.08 8.45 -4.23
CA LEU A 283 -13.57 9.72 -4.75
C LEU A 283 -14.55 10.39 -3.79
N PHE A 284 -15.52 9.64 -3.24
CA PHE A 284 -16.59 10.21 -2.41
C PHE A 284 -16.27 10.29 -0.91
N PHE A 285 -15.63 9.26 -0.33
CA PHE A 285 -15.51 9.08 1.13
C PHE A 285 -14.17 9.48 1.73
N ILE A 286 -13.08 9.37 0.96
CA ILE A 286 -11.73 9.71 1.44
C ILE A 286 -11.48 11.21 1.25
N ASP A 287 -11.04 11.87 2.32
CA ASP A 287 -10.59 13.26 2.30
C ASP A 287 -9.06 13.36 2.21
N GLU A 288 -8.55 14.56 1.93
CA GLU A 288 -7.11 14.81 1.89
C GLU A 288 -6.51 14.70 3.31
N SER A 289 -5.33 14.07 3.44
CA SER A 289 -4.68 13.85 4.74
C SER A 289 -3.75 14.98 5.16
N LEU A 290 -3.35 15.84 4.22
CA LEU A 290 -2.40 16.92 4.41
C LEU A 290 -3.09 18.26 4.11
N ASP A 291 -2.91 19.25 4.98
CA ASP A 291 -3.37 20.60 4.69
C ASP A 291 -2.44 21.25 3.65
N THR A 292 -2.86 21.20 2.38
CA THR A 292 -2.05 21.65 1.25
C THR A 292 -2.53 22.99 0.71
N LYS A 293 -1.62 23.94 0.53
CA LYS A 293 -1.92 25.21 -0.12
C LYS A 293 -2.39 24.96 -1.56
N ASN A 294 -3.54 25.55 -1.91
CA ASN A 294 -4.11 25.49 -3.25
C ASN A 294 -3.12 26.07 -4.28
N THR A 295 -2.51 25.19 -5.05
CA THR A 295 -1.44 25.48 -6.02
C THR A 295 -1.83 24.97 -7.40
N THR A 296 -1.50 25.75 -8.43
CA THR A 296 -1.89 25.49 -9.82
C THR A 296 -1.32 24.17 -10.34
N LEU A 297 -2.10 23.41 -11.12
CA LEU A 297 -1.71 22.08 -11.63
C LEU A 297 -0.38 22.08 -12.38
N SER A 298 -0.08 23.14 -13.16
CA SER A 298 1.21 23.33 -13.83
C SER A 298 2.39 23.42 -12.85
N HIS A 299 2.22 24.09 -11.71
CA HIS A 299 3.24 24.14 -10.66
C HIS A 299 3.42 22.78 -9.98
N LYS A 300 2.31 22.06 -9.70
CA LYS A 300 2.37 20.69 -9.18
C LYS A 300 3.16 19.76 -10.11
N ALA A 301 2.87 19.79 -11.41
CA ALA A 301 3.57 18.98 -12.42
C ALA A 301 5.05 19.38 -12.58
N LYS A 302 5.38 20.67 -12.63
CA LYS A 302 6.78 21.13 -12.73
C LYS A 302 7.62 20.71 -11.52
N SER A 303 7.04 20.73 -10.33
CA SER A 303 7.70 20.30 -9.10
C SER A 303 7.83 18.78 -8.95
N PHE A 304 7.20 17.97 -9.80
CA PHE A 304 7.31 16.50 -9.77
C PHE A 304 8.72 16.02 -10.16
N PHE A 305 9.32 16.66 -11.16
CA PHE A 305 10.67 16.38 -11.64
C PHE A 305 11.76 17.23 -10.97
N ASP A 306 11.47 17.82 -9.81
CA ASP A 306 12.47 18.59 -9.06
C ASP A 306 13.44 17.63 -8.33
N PHE A 307 14.63 17.46 -8.89
CA PHE A 307 15.72 16.67 -8.30
C PHE A 307 16.15 17.15 -6.90
N GLY A 308 15.78 18.38 -6.49
CA GLY A 308 15.92 18.85 -5.11
C GLY A 308 15.20 17.93 -4.11
N LEU A 309 14.03 17.39 -4.48
CA LEU A 309 13.26 16.46 -3.64
C LEU A 309 14.04 15.17 -3.33
N ILE A 310 14.71 14.59 -4.34
CA ILE A 310 15.54 13.39 -4.17
C ILE A 310 16.79 13.74 -3.35
N LYS A 311 17.39 14.91 -3.57
CA LYS A 311 18.54 15.36 -2.77
C LYS A 311 18.16 15.51 -1.29
N ASP A 312 16.98 16.03 -0.99
CA ASP A 312 16.46 16.14 0.38
C ASP A 312 16.12 14.76 0.99
N LEU A 313 15.57 13.84 0.21
CA LEU A 313 15.33 12.44 0.63
C LEU A 313 16.65 11.74 1.01
N VAL A 314 17.64 11.75 0.11
CA VAL A 314 18.97 11.15 0.34
C VAL A 314 19.67 11.81 1.53
N LYS A 315 19.61 13.14 1.63
CA LYS A 315 20.15 13.89 2.77
C LYS A 315 19.47 13.48 4.09
N THR A 316 18.17 13.22 4.08
CA THR A 316 17.40 12.79 5.26
C THR A 316 17.73 11.37 5.72
N CYS A 317 18.11 10.48 4.78
CA CYS A 317 18.62 9.13 5.08
C CYS A 317 20.06 9.16 5.63
N VAL A 318 20.92 10.07 5.16
CA VAL A 318 22.33 10.17 5.57
C VAL A 318 22.55 11.07 6.80
N ALA A 319 21.58 11.93 7.13
CA ALA A 319 21.63 12.85 8.26
C ALA A 319 22.00 12.16 9.58
N LYS A 320 22.92 12.76 10.34
CA LYS A 320 23.32 12.29 11.66
C LYS A 320 22.16 12.51 12.64
N ARG A 321 21.64 11.43 13.25
CA ARG A 321 20.59 11.46 14.27
C ARG A 321 21.15 11.00 15.62
N PRO A 322 20.66 11.53 16.76
CA PRO A 322 20.98 11.00 18.09
C PRO A 322 20.52 9.55 18.25
N ASN A 323 20.94 8.90 19.35
CA ASN A 323 20.51 7.56 19.76
C ASN A 323 20.66 6.48 18.68
N TYR A 324 21.82 6.46 18.00
CA TYR A 324 22.15 5.50 16.93
C TYR A 324 21.14 5.42 15.76
N GLY A 325 20.22 6.39 15.62
CA GLY A 325 19.09 6.29 14.69
C GLY A 325 19.46 6.04 13.23
N ARG A 326 20.63 6.52 12.77
CA ARG A 326 21.16 6.22 11.42
C ARG A 326 21.49 4.74 11.23
N ALA A 327 22.07 4.08 12.24
CA ALA A 327 22.38 2.65 12.18
C ALA A 327 21.10 1.81 12.19
N ILE A 328 20.13 2.19 13.03
CA ILE A 328 18.82 1.52 13.11
C ILE A 328 18.11 1.59 11.74
N ILE A 329 18.00 2.79 11.14
CA ILE A 329 17.39 2.97 9.81
C ILE A 329 18.13 2.14 8.74
N GLY A 330 19.46 2.13 8.75
CA GLY A 330 20.26 1.34 7.82
C GLY A 330 20.02 -0.17 7.94
N CYS A 331 19.99 -0.69 9.17
CA CYS A 331 19.66 -2.09 9.45
C CYS A 331 18.24 -2.44 9.01
N THR A 332 17.24 -1.60 9.33
CA THR A 332 15.84 -1.84 8.91
C THR A 332 15.70 -1.86 7.39
N ILE A 333 16.32 -0.93 6.66
CA ILE A 333 16.32 -0.94 5.19
C ILE A 333 16.99 -2.21 4.64
N SER A 334 18.13 -2.61 5.19
CA SER A 334 18.84 -3.82 4.76
C SER A 334 18.02 -5.08 5.00
N VAL A 335 17.35 -5.20 6.16
CA VAL A 335 16.47 -6.34 6.47
C VAL A 335 15.28 -6.38 5.51
N LEU A 336 14.62 -5.24 5.28
CA LEU A 336 13.47 -5.14 4.35
C LEU A 336 13.86 -5.46 2.90
N MET A 337 15.06 -5.08 2.45
CA MET A 337 15.58 -5.45 1.13
C MET A 337 15.80 -6.96 1.02
N VAL A 338 16.43 -7.58 2.02
CA VAL A 338 16.70 -9.03 2.03
C VAL A 338 15.40 -9.83 2.09
N THR A 339 14.45 -9.46 2.96
CA THR A 339 13.16 -10.18 3.04
C THR A 339 12.33 -10.01 1.77
N SER A 340 12.27 -8.81 1.18
CA SER A 340 11.57 -8.59 -0.10
C SER A 340 12.21 -9.38 -1.25
N PHE A 341 13.55 -9.45 -1.30
CA PHE A 341 14.26 -10.23 -2.30
C PHE A 341 13.94 -11.73 -2.20
N ILE A 342 13.95 -12.28 -0.97
CA ILE A 342 13.58 -13.69 -0.72
C ILE A 342 12.14 -13.95 -1.14
N MET A 343 11.19 -13.13 -0.68
CA MET A 343 9.76 -13.29 -0.99
C MET A 343 9.47 -13.25 -2.50
N HIS A 344 10.06 -12.31 -3.24
CA HIS A 344 9.88 -12.23 -4.69
C HIS A 344 10.59 -13.36 -5.44
N GLY A 345 11.77 -13.81 -4.98
CA GLY A 345 12.47 -14.97 -5.53
C GLY A 345 11.67 -16.27 -5.35
N GLU A 346 11.11 -16.50 -4.16
CA GLU A 346 10.29 -17.66 -3.86
C GLU A 346 9.05 -17.74 -4.77
N GLN A 347 8.28 -16.65 -4.90
CA GLN A 347 7.05 -16.62 -5.69
C GLN A 347 7.27 -17.03 -7.16
N GLY A 348 8.37 -16.59 -7.78
CA GLY A 348 8.71 -16.94 -9.17
C GLY A 348 9.06 -18.42 -9.34
N VAL A 349 9.73 -19.02 -8.36
CA VAL A 349 10.14 -20.44 -8.39
C VAL A 349 8.98 -21.35 -8.02
N PHE A 350 8.24 -21.03 -6.95
CA PHE A 350 7.13 -21.84 -6.43
C PHE A 350 6.00 -22.00 -7.46
N TYR A 351 5.75 -20.97 -8.27
CA TYR A 351 4.77 -21.02 -9.35
C TYR A 351 5.12 -22.07 -10.43
N LEU A 352 6.41 -22.25 -10.76
CA LEU A 352 6.85 -23.25 -11.75
C LEU A 352 6.72 -24.69 -11.24
N PHE A 353 6.73 -24.91 -9.92
CA PHE A 353 6.64 -26.24 -9.30
C PHE A 353 5.21 -26.67 -8.94
N LEU A 354 4.28 -25.73 -8.73
CA LEU A 354 2.87 -26.04 -8.43
C LEU A 354 1.97 -26.19 -9.67
N ARG A 355 2.51 -26.01 -10.86
CA ARG A 355 1.79 -25.95 -12.14
C ARG A 355 1.99 -27.21 -12.99
#